data_AF-A0A8X8KQH1-F1
#
_entry.id   AF-A0A8X8KQH1-F1
#
_cell.length_a   1.000
_cell.length_b   1.000
_cell.length_c   1.000
_cell.angle_alpha   90.00
_cell.angle_beta   90.00
_cell.angle_gamma   90.00
#
_symmetry.space_group_name_H-M   'P 1'
#
loop_
_entity.id
_entity.type
_entity.pdbx_description
1 polymer ?
#
loop_
_entity_poly.entity_id
_entity_poly.type
_entity_poly.pdbx_seq_one_letter_code
_entity_poly.pdbx_strand_id
1 'polypeptide(L)' 'MTGVCLNQIELAARWKISHRTLERWRWAQEGPRYLKLGGRVVYRLTDIEAFERDVQSELREGAHKS' A
#
# COMPACT_ATOMS: atom_id res chain seq x y z
N MET A 1 -8.23 18.50 9.93
CA MET A 1 -7.28 17.86 9.00
C MET A 1 -8.01 16.72 8.30
N THR A 2 -8.46 16.92 7.08
CA THR A 2 -9.16 15.89 6.29
C THR A 2 -8.13 14.86 5.81
N GLY A 3 -8.11 13.68 6.42
CA GLY A 3 -7.22 12.59 6.00
C GLY A 3 -7.60 12.10 4.61
N VAL A 4 -6.69 12.24 3.65
CA VAL A 4 -6.88 11.74 2.28
C VAL A 4 -6.89 10.21 2.32
N CYS A 5 -7.99 9.62 1.87
CA CYS A 5 -8.14 8.18 1.72
C CYS A 5 -8.22 7.86 0.22
N LEU A 6 -7.45 6.87 -0.21
CA LEU A 6 -7.42 6.38 -1.58
C LEU A 6 -8.09 5.02 -1.65
N ASN A 7 -8.94 4.82 -2.63
CA ASN A 7 -9.43 3.48 -2.94
C ASN A 7 -8.34 2.67 -3.67
N GLN A 8 -8.59 1.38 -3.88
CA GLN A 8 -7.67 0.49 -4.56
C GLN A 8 -7.25 0.99 -5.97
N ILE A 9 -8.19 1.53 -6.74
CA ILE A 9 -7.93 2.00 -8.12
C ILE A 9 -7.06 3.26 -8.08
N GLU A 10 -7.32 4.17 -7.14
CA GLU A 10 -6.52 5.38 -6.95
C GLU A 10 -5.10 5.05 -6.50
N LEU A 11 -4.93 4.11 -5.56
CA LEU A 11 -3.61 3.65 -5.13
C LEU A 11 -2.86 2.96 -6.28
N ALA A 12 -3.55 2.10 -7.03
CA ALA A 12 -2.98 1.44 -8.22
C ALA A 12 -2.50 2.45 -9.27
N ALA A 13 -3.30 3.49 -9.53
CA ALA A 13 -2.95 4.57 -10.45
C ALA A 13 -1.73 5.36 -9.95
N ARG A 14 -1.67 5.69 -8.66
CA ARG A 14 -0.54 6.40 -8.03
C ARG A 14 0.77 5.63 -8.20
N TRP A 15 0.76 4.33 -7.92
CA TRP A 15 1.94 3.47 -8.05
C TRP A 15 2.19 2.95 -9.46
N LYS A 16 1.32 3.28 -10.42
CA LYS A 16 1.35 2.76 -11.79
C LYS A 16 1.39 1.23 -11.85
N ILE A 17 0.70 0.57 -10.93
CA ILE A 17 0.55 -0.89 -10.89
C ILE A 17 -0.88 -1.29 -11.24
N SER A 18 -1.07 -2.55 -11.60
CA SER A 18 -2.43 -3.07 -11.77
C SER A 18 -3.13 -3.18 -10.42
N HIS A 19 -4.42 -2.83 -10.35
CA HIS A 19 -5.24 -3.08 -9.16
C HIS A 19 -5.24 -4.57 -8.76
N ARG A 20 -5.05 -5.48 -9.74
CA ARG A 20 -4.86 -6.92 -9.52
C ARG A 20 -3.65 -7.23 -8.63
N THR A 21 -2.58 -6.45 -8.73
CA THR A 21 -1.40 -6.57 -7.85
C THR A 21 -1.79 -6.25 -6.40
N LEU A 22 -2.59 -5.20 -6.18
CA LEU A 22 -3.13 -4.87 -4.85
C LEU A 22 -4.10 -5.94 -4.32
N GLU A 23 -4.83 -6.65 -5.20
CA GLU A 23 -5.63 -7.81 -4.79
C GLU A 23 -4.73 -8.94 -4.30
N ARG A 24 -3.69 -9.28 -5.06
CA ARG A 24 -2.71 -10.32 -4.67
C ARG A 24 -2.04 -9.99 -3.34
N TRP A 25 -1.60 -8.75 -3.15
CA TRP A 25 -0.99 -8.28 -1.90
C TRP A 25 -1.93 -8.45 -0.71
N ARG A 26 -3.22 -8.10 -0.87
CA ARG A 26 -4.22 -8.36 0.19
C ARG A 26 -4.35 -9.82 0.58
N TRP A 27 -4.26 -10.73 -0.40
CA TRP A 27 -4.32 -12.17 -0.14
C TRP A 27 -3.07 -12.70 0.54
N ALA A 28 -1.90 -12.20 0.14
CA ALA A 28 -0.62 -12.54 0.74
C ALA A 28 -0.37 -11.83 2.08
N GLN A 29 -1.30 -10.96 2.52
CA GLN A 29 -1.14 -10.06 3.66
C GLN A 29 0.10 -9.14 3.54
N GLU A 30 0.50 -8.87 2.31
CA GLU A 30 1.56 -7.94 1.94
C GLU A 30 0.94 -6.56 1.62
N GLY A 31 1.72 -5.49 1.79
CA GLY A 31 1.31 -4.15 1.39
C GLY A 31 0.82 -3.22 2.52
N PRO A 32 0.35 -2.02 2.16
CA PRO A 32 -0.09 -1.01 3.12
C PRO A 32 -1.39 -1.42 3.82
N ARG A 33 -1.58 -0.91 5.04
CA ARG A 33 -2.81 -1.15 5.81
C ARG A 33 -4.03 -0.62 5.05
N TYR A 34 -5.08 -1.42 5.05
CA TYR A 34 -6.35 -1.08 4.45
C TYR A 34 -7.47 -1.06 5.50
N LEU A 35 -8.50 -0.28 5.22
CA LEU A 35 -9.73 -0.18 6.00
C LEU A 35 -10.88 -0.73 5.16
N LYS A 36 -11.72 -1.56 5.78
CA LYS A 36 -12.92 -2.12 5.16
C LYS A 36 -14.13 -1.32 5.63
N LEU A 37 -14.72 -0.54 4.73
CA LEU A 37 -15.89 0.31 4.99
C LEU A 37 -17.06 -0.16 4.12
N GLY A 38 -18.03 -0.86 4.71
CA GLY A 38 -19.28 -1.24 4.03
C GLY A 38 -19.10 -2.02 2.72
N GLY A 39 -18.06 -2.87 2.64
CA GLY A 39 -17.73 -3.63 1.43
C GLY A 39 -16.70 -2.98 0.50
N ARG A 40 -16.27 -1.75 0.79
CA ARG A 40 -15.18 -1.07 0.06
C ARG A 40 -13.87 -1.16 0.83
N VAL A 41 -12.78 -1.29 0.10
CA VAL A 41 -11.41 -1.25 0.64
C VAL A 41 -10.82 0.12 0.35
N VAL A 42 -10.41 0.83 1.40
CA VAL A 42 -9.74 2.13 1.31
C VAL A 42 -8.42 2.10 2.04
N TYR A 43 -7.47 2.89 1.57
CA TYR A 43 -6.12 3.02 2.07
C TYR A 43 -5.93 4.46 2.52
N ARG A 44 -5.51 4.68 3.78
CA ARG A 44 -5.19 6.04 4.22
C ARG A 44 -3.85 6.43 3.65
N LEU A 45 -3.72 7.68 3.22
CA LEU A 45 -2.46 8.20 2.70
C LEU A 45 -1.32 8.01 3.72
N THR A 46 -1.60 8.22 5.00
CA THR A 46 -0.64 8.01 6.09
C THR A 46 -0.12 6.58 6.18
N ASP A 47 -0.98 5.58 5.95
CA ASP A 47 -0.59 4.17 6.00
C ASP A 47 0.20 3.78 4.74
N ILE A 48 -0.14 4.37 3.59
CA ILE A 48 0.62 4.22 2.34
C ILE A 48 2.04 4.79 2.52
N GLU A 49 2.17 6.01 3.02
CA GLU A 49 3.47 6.64 3.25
C GLU A 49 4.31 5.92 4.31
N ALA A 50 3.66 5.32 5.33
CA ALA A 50 4.35 4.48 6.30
C ALA A 50 4.91 3.22 5.64
N PHE A 51 4.11 2.55 4.80
CA PHE A 51 4.54 1.38 4.03
C PHE A 51 5.65 1.71 3.03
N GLU A 52 5.55 2.82 2.30
CA GLU A 52 6.60 3.26 1.37
C GLU A 52 7.94 3.47 2.08
N ARG A 53 7.92 4.03 3.30
CA ARG A 53 9.12 4.21 4.14
C ARG A 53 9.71 2.88 4.61
N ASP A 54 8.86 1.96 5.04
CA ASP A 54 9.25 0.64 5.51
C ASP A 54 9.92 -0.17 4.39
N VAL A 55 9.27 -0.24 3.22
CA VAL A 55 9.84 -0.87 2.02
C VAL A 55 11.14 -0.19 1.60
N GLN A 56 11.22 1.14 1.70
CA GLN A 56 12.45 1.87 1.38
C GLN A 56 13.59 1.55 2.35
N SER A 57 13.31 1.31 3.64
CA SER A 57 14.32 0.83 4.59
C SER A 57 14.72 -0.62 4.30
N GLU A 58 13.76 -1.51 4.04
CA GLU A 58 14.05 -2.92 3.73
C GLU A 58 14.87 -3.07 2.44
N LEU A 59 14.59 -2.27 1.41
CA LEU A 59 15.39 -2.24 0.17
C LEU A 59 16.82 -1.75 0.42
N ARG A 60 17.03 -0.83 1.36
CA ARG A 60 18.36 -0.36 1.75
C ARG A 60 19.13 -1.40 2.55
N GLU A 61 18.45 -2.15 3.43
CA GLU A 61 19.08 -3.18 4.25
C GLU A 61 19.26 -4.52 3.50
N GLY A 62 18.41 -4.80 2.51
CA GLY A 62 18.54 -5.97 1.61
C GLY A 62 19.73 -5.90 0.66
N ALA A 63 20.29 -4.71 0.42
CA ALA A 63 21.53 -4.53 -0.36
C ALA A 63 22.80 -4.91 0.42
N HIS A 64 22.70 -5.23 1.72
CA HIS A 64 23.83 -5.65 2.56
C HIS A 64 23.85 -7.16 2.85
N LYS A 65 23.15 -7.96 2.04
CA LYS A 65 23.17 -9.43 2.12
C LYS A 65 23.46 -10.06 0.76
N SER A 66 24.69 -9.89 0.27
CA SER A 66 25.33 -10.76 -0.72
C SER A 66 26.83 -10.77 -0.48
#